data_AF-A0A810NBB6-F1
#
_entry.id   AF-A0A810NBB6-F1
#
_cell.length_a   1.000
_cell.length_b   1.000
_cell.length_c   1.000
_cell.angle_alpha   90.00
_cell.angle_beta   90.00
_cell.angle_gamma   90.00
#
_symmetry.space_group_name_H-M   'P 1'
#
loop_
_entity.id
_entity.type
_entity.pdbx_description
1 polymer ?
#
loop_
_entity_poly.entity_id
_entity_poly.type
_entity_poly.pdbx_seq_one_letter_code
_entity_poly.pdbx_strand_id
1 'polypeptide(L)'
;MTTVTAPTDTLDTTQFDWIPLGNGVAFKPLAFGPGDVRQLLLRVEPGTVVSRHRHTGDVHAFNIDSWMAVGDEPCVIHIRVSGELQNLADDGTVVGSTDTASMHRRYLAWCESTGTSPHPLLKDHPQQR
;
A
#
# COMPACT_ATOMS: atom_id res chain seq x y z
N MET A 1 15.61 -20.88 -23.74
CA MET A 1 14.70 -20.23 -22.78
C MET A 1 14.01 -19.09 -23.51
N THR A 2 12.70 -19.22 -23.72
CA THR A 2 11.90 -18.20 -24.41
C THR A 2 11.42 -17.20 -23.39
N THR A 3 11.86 -15.95 -23.49
CA THR A 3 11.39 -14.85 -22.64
C THR A 3 9.93 -14.56 -23.02
N VAL A 4 9.00 -14.83 -22.11
CA VAL A 4 7.63 -14.35 -22.25
C VAL A 4 7.65 -12.87 -21.88
N THR A 5 7.40 -11.99 -22.85
CA THR A 5 7.19 -10.57 -22.57
C THR A 5 5.90 -10.45 -21.76
N ALA A 6 6.00 -9.90 -20.55
CA ALA A 6 4.83 -9.64 -19.73
C ALA A 6 3.85 -8.71 -20.47
N PRO A 7 2.52 -8.89 -20.33
CA PRO A 7 1.54 -7.94 -20.84
C PRO A 7 1.86 -6.52 -20.36
N THR A 8 1.62 -5.51 -21.19
CA THR A 8 1.88 -4.09 -20.88
C THR A 8 1.13 -3.56 -19.64
N ASP A 9 0.15 -4.33 -19.15
CA ASP A 9 -0.66 -4.00 -17.97
C ASP A 9 -0.25 -4.82 -16.73
N THR A 10 0.92 -5.46 -16.75
CA THR A 10 1.44 -6.24 -15.62
C THR A 10 2.49 -5.46 -14.85
N LEU A 11 2.39 -5.48 -13.51
CA LEU A 11 3.37 -4.93 -12.61
C LEU A 11 4.19 -6.07 -11.98
N ASP A 12 5.47 -6.19 -12.32
CA ASP A 12 6.38 -7.12 -11.65
C ASP A 12 6.83 -6.52 -10.31
N THR A 13 6.18 -6.97 -9.24
CA THR A 13 6.47 -6.49 -7.87
C THR A 13 7.87 -6.84 -7.36
N THR A 14 8.63 -7.68 -8.06
CA THR A 14 10.02 -8.00 -7.68
C THR A 14 11.02 -6.95 -8.15
N GLN A 15 10.62 -6.03 -9.05
CA GLN A 15 11.52 -5.06 -9.68
C GLN A 15 11.66 -3.71 -8.96
N PHE A 16 10.94 -3.52 -7.85
CA PHE A 16 11.05 -2.31 -7.04
C PHE A 16 10.99 -2.64 -5.55
N ASP A 17 11.64 -1.78 -4.77
CA ASP A 17 11.83 -1.99 -3.33
C ASP A 17 10.57 -1.72 -2.51
N TRP A 18 10.61 -2.16 -1.25
CA TRP A 18 9.59 -1.84 -0.26
C TRP A 18 9.70 -0.36 0.16
N ILE A 19 8.59 0.36 0.11
CA ILE A 19 8.53 1.78 0.47
C ILE A 19 8.16 1.89 1.95
N PRO A 20 9.02 2.47 2.81
CA PRO A 20 8.73 2.56 4.24
C PRO A 20 7.49 3.44 4.50
N LEU A 21 6.56 2.95 5.33
CA LEU A 21 5.49 3.74 5.96
C LEU A 21 5.88 4.20 7.37
N GLY A 22 6.77 3.45 8.03
CA GLY A 22 7.27 3.71 9.39
C GLY A 22 6.94 2.56 10.34
N ASN A 23 7.61 2.49 11.48
CA ASN A 23 7.35 1.53 12.57
C ASN A 23 7.25 0.07 12.10
N GLY A 24 8.15 -0.39 11.23
CA GLY A 24 8.13 -1.78 10.74
C GLY A 24 7.06 -2.07 9.68
N VAL A 25 6.37 -1.05 9.17
CA VAL A 25 5.42 -1.18 8.05
C VAL A 25 6.01 -0.59 6.79
N ALA A 26 5.88 -1.31 5.69
CA ALA A 26 6.24 -0.87 4.34
C ALA A 26 5.19 -1.30 3.32
N PHE A 27 5.19 -0.71 2.14
CA PHE A 27 4.25 -1.06 1.09
C PHE A 27 4.89 -1.13 -0.30
N LYS A 28 4.22 -1.84 -1.20
CA LYS A 28 4.41 -1.78 -2.65
C LYS A 28 3.07 -1.40 -3.30
N PRO A 29 2.98 -0.25 -4.00
CA PRO A 29 1.76 0.10 -4.72
C PRO A 29 1.51 -0.91 -5.84
N LEU A 30 0.26 -1.31 -6.02
CA LEU A 30 -0.20 -2.15 -7.14
C LEU A 30 -1.10 -1.35 -8.09
N ALA A 31 -1.94 -0.47 -7.56
CA ALA A 31 -2.76 0.44 -8.35
C ALA A 31 -3.21 1.66 -7.52
N PHE A 32 -3.28 2.81 -8.18
CA PHE A 32 -3.99 4.00 -7.70
C PHE A 32 -5.24 4.20 -8.57
N GLY A 33 -6.37 3.72 -8.09
CA GLY A 33 -7.62 3.66 -8.85
C GLY A 33 -8.40 4.99 -8.85
N PRO A 34 -9.49 5.06 -9.63
CA PRO A 34 -10.38 6.23 -9.62
C PRO A 34 -11.02 6.43 -8.24
N GLY A 35 -11.26 7.69 -7.89
CA GLY A 35 -11.72 8.06 -6.55
C GLY A 35 -10.61 7.85 -5.51
N ASP A 36 -11.02 7.53 -4.28
CA ASP A 36 -10.10 7.24 -3.20
C ASP A 36 -9.90 5.73 -3.05
N VAL A 37 -9.34 5.07 -4.07
CA VAL A 37 -9.08 3.62 -4.07
C VAL A 37 -7.61 3.33 -4.34
N ARG A 38 -7.01 2.51 -3.48
CA ARG A 38 -5.64 2.01 -3.65
C ARG A 38 -5.54 0.51 -3.45
N GLN A 39 -4.67 -0.13 -4.22
CA GLN A 39 -4.26 -1.52 -4.04
C GLN A 39 -2.77 -1.57 -3.74
N LEU A 40 -2.38 -2.37 -2.76
CA LEU A 40 -0.99 -2.49 -2.35
C LEU A 40 -0.68 -3.88 -1.78
N LEU A 41 0.59 -4.26 -1.84
CA LEU A 41 1.14 -5.22 -0.89
C LEU A 41 1.57 -4.45 0.36
N LEU A 42 1.09 -4.88 1.52
CA LEU A 42 1.51 -4.37 2.82
C LEU A 42 2.47 -5.37 3.44
N ARG A 43 3.67 -4.90 3.83
CA ARG A 43 4.64 -5.68 4.59
C ARG A 43 4.66 -5.18 6.03
N VAL A 44 4.55 -6.12 6.95
CA VAL A 44 4.58 -5.87 8.40
C VAL A 44 5.70 -6.72 9.00
N GLU A 45 6.71 -6.07 9.56
CA GLU A 45 7.84 -6.73 10.21
C GLU A 45 7.41 -7.44 11.52
N PRO A 46 8.11 -8.53 11.93
CA PRO A 46 7.83 -9.23 13.18
C PRO A 46 7.78 -8.30 14.39
N GLY A 47 6.82 -8.54 15.30
CA GLY A 47 6.63 -7.73 16.51
C GLY A 47 6.03 -6.33 16.28
N THR A 48 5.74 -5.96 15.02
CA THR A 48 5.09 -4.67 14.71
C THR A 48 3.63 -4.67 15.14
N VAL A 49 3.23 -3.64 15.88
CA VAL A 49 1.82 -3.32 16.13
C VAL A 49 1.43 -2.18 15.20
N VAL A 50 0.50 -2.45 14.27
CA VAL A 50 -0.08 -1.39 13.44
C VAL A 50 -0.98 -0.54 14.33
N SER A 51 -0.67 0.77 14.43
CA SER A 51 -1.38 1.73 15.27
C SER A 51 -2.88 1.69 15.04
N ARG A 52 -3.66 1.99 16.08
CA ARG A 52 -5.12 2.06 15.97
C ARG A 52 -5.54 3.05 14.89
N HIS A 53 -6.38 2.60 13.97
CA HIS A 53 -6.91 3.42 12.89
C HIS A 53 -8.33 2.99 12.52
N ARG A 54 -9.02 3.85 11.77
CA ARG A 54 -10.30 3.53 11.11
C ARG A 54 -10.20 3.81 9.62
N HIS A 55 -11.03 3.12 8.85
CA HIS A 55 -11.21 3.38 7.43
C HIS A 55 -12.55 4.09 7.20
N THR A 56 -12.59 5.09 6.32
CA THR A 56 -13.84 5.74 5.90
C THR A 56 -14.54 4.97 4.77
N GLY A 57 -13.87 4.00 4.16
CA GLY A 57 -14.41 3.04 3.21
C GLY A 57 -14.02 1.60 3.55
N ASP A 58 -14.10 0.73 2.54
CA ASP A 58 -13.92 -0.71 2.70
C ASP A 58 -12.45 -1.11 2.61
N VAL A 59 -12.09 -2.14 3.37
CA VAL A 59 -10.81 -2.85 3.24
C VAL A 59 -11.08 -4.28 2.81
N HIS A 60 -10.52 -4.66 1.67
CA HIS A 60 -10.62 -6.02 1.15
C HIS A 60 -9.23 -6.65 1.22
N ALA A 61 -9.12 -7.73 1.99
CA ALA A 61 -8.00 -8.67 1.97
C ALA A 61 -8.59 -10.05 1.65
N PHE A 62 -7.91 -10.84 0.83
CA PHE A 62 -8.45 -12.13 0.40
C PHE A 62 -7.91 -13.27 1.26
N ASN A 63 -8.83 -13.99 1.90
CA ASN A 63 -8.64 -15.31 2.46
C ASN A 63 -9.97 -16.08 2.36
N ILE A 64 -9.95 -17.39 2.59
CA ILE A 64 -11.15 -18.25 2.48
C ILE A 64 -11.93 -18.40 3.80
N ASP A 65 -11.43 -17.83 4.91
CA ASP A 65 -12.03 -17.91 6.26
C ASP A 65 -11.53 -16.73 7.13
N SER A 66 -10.78 -16.99 8.21
CA SER A 66 -10.13 -16.04 9.10
C SER A 66 -8.62 -16.28 9.10
N TRP A 67 -7.85 -15.27 9.49
CA TRP A 67 -6.40 -15.39 9.54
C TRP A 67 -5.81 -14.52 10.64
N MET A 68 -4.68 -14.96 11.16
CA MET A 68 -3.81 -14.23 12.08
C MET A 68 -2.37 -14.48 11.62
N ALA A 69 -1.57 -13.41 11.52
CA ALA A 69 -0.14 -13.55 11.26
C ALA A 69 0.61 -13.72 12.58
N VAL A 70 1.34 -14.82 12.72
CA VAL A 70 2.27 -15.10 13.84
C VAL A 70 3.56 -15.64 13.24
N GLY A 71 4.70 -15.13 13.68
CA GLY A 71 6.00 -15.60 13.24
C GLY A 71 7.11 -14.60 13.49
N ASP A 72 8.32 -15.04 13.18
CA ASP A 72 9.57 -14.29 13.20
C ASP A 72 9.97 -13.78 11.79
N GLU A 73 9.10 -13.97 10.81
CA GLU A 73 9.27 -13.49 9.44
C GLU A 73 8.21 -12.43 9.06
N PRO A 74 8.51 -11.52 8.12
CA PRO A 74 7.57 -10.48 7.69
C PRO A 74 6.26 -11.05 7.14
N CYS A 75 5.13 -10.50 7.59
CA CYS A 75 3.83 -10.77 6.99
C CYS A 75 3.61 -9.86 5.78
N VAL A 76 3.32 -10.44 4.61
CA VAL A 76 2.99 -9.70 3.38
C VAL A 76 1.56 -9.99 2.97
N ILE A 77 0.75 -8.94 2.83
CA ILE A 77 -0.69 -9.04 2.57
C ILE A 77 -1.04 -8.20 1.35
N HIS A 78 -1.79 -8.75 0.41
CA HIS A 78 -2.44 -7.96 -0.64
C HIS A 78 -3.74 -7.36 -0.09
N ILE A 79 -3.82 -6.02 -0.08
CA ILE A 79 -5.02 -5.30 0.34
C ILE A 79 -5.48 -4.29 -0.71
N ARG A 80 -6.80 -4.15 -0.84
CA ARG A 80 -7.47 -3.02 -1.48
C ARG A 80 -8.16 -2.18 -0.42
N VAL A 81 -7.95 -0.87 -0.46
CA VAL A 81 -8.57 0.07 0.47
C VAL A 81 -9.33 1.13 -0.33
N SER A 82 -10.58 1.39 0.04
CA SER A 82 -11.29 2.61 -0.35
C SER A 82 -11.40 3.58 0.83
N GLY A 83 -11.40 4.87 0.51
CA GLY A 83 -11.46 5.93 1.52
C GLY A 83 -10.15 6.14 2.28
N GLU A 84 -10.23 7.05 3.23
CA GLU A 84 -9.14 7.48 4.09
C GLU A 84 -8.88 6.44 5.19
N LEU A 85 -7.61 6.27 5.52
CA LEU A 85 -7.19 5.68 6.80
C LEU A 85 -6.93 6.83 7.78
N GLN A 86 -7.60 6.81 8.93
CA GLN A 86 -7.44 7.80 9.97
C GLN A 86 -6.82 7.17 11.22
N ASN A 87 -5.61 7.61 11.59
CA ASN A 87 -4.93 7.18 12.81
C ASN A 87 -5.59 7.81 14.03
N LEU A 88 -5.75 7.04 15.09
CA LEU A 88 -6.48 7.44 16.30
C LEU A 88 -5.55 7.44 17.52
N ALA A 89 -5.58 8.52 18.30
CA ALA A 89 -5.05 8.53 19.68
C ALA A 89 -5.90 7.62 20.59
N ASP A 90 -5.49 7.37 21.83
CA ASP A 90 -6.20 6.46 22.75
C ASP A 90 -7.65 6.90 23.05
N ASP A 91 -7.91 8.20 23.11
CA ASP A 91 -9.24 8.78 23.33
C ASP A 91 -10.17 8.74 22.09
N GLY A 92 -9.67 8.29 20.94
CA GLY A 92 -10.41 8.22 19.68
C GLY A 92 -10.27 9.44 18.79
N THR A 93 -9.50 10.46 19.22
CA THR A 93 -9.19 11.64 18.41
C THR A 93 -8.39 11.26 17.17
N VAL A 94 -8.73 11.83 16.01
CA VAL A 94 -7.96 11.65 14.77
C VAL A 94 -6.66 12.46 14.84
N VAL A 95 -5.52 11.78 14.74
CA VAL A 95 -4.18 12.39 14.81
C VAL A 95 -3.44 12.41 13.47
N GLY A 96 -4.02 11.80 12.44
CA GLY A 96 -3.50 11.84 11.07
C GLY A 96 -4.42 11.11 10.10
N SER A 97 -4.35 11.47 8.82
CA SER A 97 -5.10 10.82 7.75
C SER A 97 -4.21 10.48 6.56
N THR A 98 -4.52 9.37 5.90
CA THR A 98 -3.87 8.88 4.69
C THR A 98 -4.93 8.45 3.68
N ASP A 99 -4.99 9.15 2.57
CA ASP A 99 -5.83 8.85 1.40
C ASP A 99 -4.99 8.29 0.22
N THR A 100 -5.64 8.02 -0.90
CA THR A 100 -4.98 7.53 -2.13
C THR A 100 -4.03 8.57 -2.71
N ALA A 101 -4.39 9.85 -2.69
CA ALA A 101 -3.57 10.93 -3.23
C ALA A 101 -2.26 11.13 -2.43
N SER A 102 -2.32 11.05 -1.10
CA SER A 102 -1.14 11.11 -0.22
C SER A 102 -0.25 9.88 -0.36
N MET A 103 -0.84 8.67 -0.52
CA MET A 103 -0.06 7.46 -0.82
C MET A 103 0.64 7.55 -2.18
N HIS A 104 -0.03 8.10 -3.20
CA HIS A 104 0.56 8.36 -4.51
C HIS A 104 1.71 9.38 -4.43
N ARG A 105 1.50 10.50 -3.72
CA ARG A 105 2.57 11.47 -3.46
C ARG A 105 3.75 10.85 -2.72
N ARG A 106 3.51 9.96 -1.75
CA ARG A 106 4.57 9.25 -1.03
C ARG A 106 5.37 8.33 -1.96
N TYR A 107 4.69 7.63 -2.86
CA TYR A 107 5.34 6.81 -3.89
C TYR A 107 6.25 7.66 -4.79
N LEU A 108 5.74 8.77 -5.33
CA LEU A 108 6.51 9.65 -6.21
C LEU A 108 7.70 10.29 -5.48
N ALA A 109 7.50 10.75 -4.25
CA ALA A 109 8.57 11.30 -3.43
C ALA A 109 9.66 10.27 -3.10
N TRP A 110 9.27 9.01 -2.85
CA TRP A 110 10.23 7.93 -2.67
C TRP A 110 11.04 7.69 -3.94
N CYS A 111 10.36 7.56 -5.09
CA CYS A 111 10.99 7.42 -6.41
C CYS A 111 12.03 8.53 -6.69
N GLU A 112 11.67 9.78 -6.42
CA GLU A 112 12.59 10.92 -6.55
C GLU A 112 13.80 10.77 -5.62
N SER A 113 13.56 10.46 -4.34
CA SER A 113 14.62 10.34 -3.33
C SER A 113 15.61 9.20 -3.58
N THR A 114 15.19 8.15 -4.27
CA THR A 114 16.01 6.97 -4.58
C THR A 114 16.53 6.94 -6.02
N GLY A 115 16.19 7.94 -6.83
CA GLY A 115 16.51 7.94 -8.26
C GLY A 115 15.79 6.83 -9.05
N THR A 116 14.71 6.27 -8.50
CA THR A 116 13.90 5.24 -9.16
C THR A 116 12.88 5.90 -10.07
N SER A 117 12.90 5.56 -11.37
CA SER A 117 11.86 6.02 -12.30
C SER A 117 10.48 5.46 -11.90
N PRO A 118 9.43 6.31 -11.76
CA PRO A 118 8.08 5.83 -11.51
C PRO A 118 7.60 4.88 -12.62
N HIS A 119 6.98 3.77 -12.22
CA HIS A 119 6.46 2.77 -13.15
C HIS A 119 5.31 3.37 -13.98
N PRO A 120 5.22 3.08 -15.30
CA PRO A 120 4.19 3.66 -16.16
C PRO A 120 2.75 3.45 -15.69
N LEU A 121 2.45 2.33 -15.01
CA LEU A 121 1.13 2.03 -14.44
C LEU A 121 0.82 2.74 -13.11
N LEU A 122 1.82 3.38 -12.49
CA LEU A 122 1.71 3.95 -11.14
C LEU A 122 2.05 5.45 -11.08
N LYS A 123 2.65 5.99 -12.14
CA LYS A 123 3.09 7.39 -12.19
C LYS A 123 1.92 8.38 -12.14
N ASP A 124 0.74 7.98 -12.64
CA ASP A 124 -0.45 8.82 -12.71
C ASP A 124 -1.52 8.32 -11.74
N HIS A 125 -2.19 9.22 -11.03
CA HIS A 125 -3.41 8.94 -10.27
C HIS A 125 -4.59 9.62 -10.97
N PRO A 126 -5.59 8.89 -11.47
CA PRO A 126 -6.75 9.49 -12.12
C PRO A 126 -7.49 10.39 -11.12
N GLN A 127 -7.70 11.66 -11.50
CA GLN A 127 -8.42 12.63 -10.68
C GLN A 127 -9.82 12.12 -10.30
N GLN A 128 -10.26 12.50 -9.10
CA GLN A 128 -11.62 12.26 -8.61
C GLN A 128 -12.61 12.86 -9.62
N ARG A 129 -13.40 12.02 -10.28
CA ARG A 129 -14.59 12.45 -11.03
C ARG A 129 -15.81 12.39 -10.12
#